data_AF-A0A839GQR2-F1
#
_entry.id   AF-A0A839GQR2-F1
#
_cell.length_a   1.000
_cell.length_b   1.000
_cell.length_c   1.000
_cell.angle_alpha   90.00
_cell.angle_beta   90.00
_cell.angle_gamma   90.00
#
_symmetry.space_group_name_H-M   'P 1'
#
loop_
_entity.id
_entity.type
_entity.pdbx_description
1 polymer ?
#
loop_
_entity_poly.entity_id
_entity_poly.type
_entity_poly.pdbx_seq_one_letter_code
_entity_poly.pdbx_strand_id
1 'polypeptide(L)' 'MDANQTTRSFSHLFKSPSQLFAALSNPGKAGMDLYKALSTREKQYVLFAAGAGLIVYGFVLGKQNK' A
#
# COMPACT_ATOMS: atom_id res chain seq x y z
N MET A 1 -4.51 -2.21 -27.70
CA MET A 1 -4.00 -0.96 -27.09
C MET A 1 -4.87 -0.73 -25.85
N ASP A 2 -4.51 -0.88 -24.57
CA ASP A 2 -3.28 -1.18 -23.86
C ASP A 2 -3.66 -1.69 -22.44
N ALA A 3 -3.32 -2.93 -22.09
CA ALA A 3 -3.58 -3.51 -20.76
C ALA A 3 -2.29 -3.55 -19.89
N ASN A 4 -1.45 -2.51 -19.98
CA ASN A 4 -0.07 -2.58 -19.45
C ASN A 4 0.46 -1.27 -18.82
N GLN A 5 -0.40 -0.41 -18.27
CA GLN A 5 0.05 0.80 -17.57
C GLN A 5 -0.06 0.71 -16.04
N THR A 6 -0.95 -0.12 -15.49
CA THR A 6 -1.17 -0.19 -14.04
C THR A 6 -0.06 -0.93 -13.29
N THR A 7 0.53 -1.96 -13.88
CA THR A 7 1.63 -2.76 -13.27
C THR A 7 2.94 -1.97 -13.12
N ARG A 8 3.05 -0.80 -13.76
CA ARG A 8 4.28 0.01 -13.76
C ARG A 8 4.43 0.90 -12.53
N SER A 9 3.35 1.33 -11.86
CA SER A 9 3.47 2.27 -10.74
C SER A 9 4.06 1.65 -9.47
N PHE A 10 3.65 0.43 -9.10
CA PHE A 10 4.21 -0.24 -7.92
C PHE A 10 5.63 -0.76 -8.16
N SER A 11 5.90 -1.30 -9.35
CA SER A 11 7.25 -1.81 -9.68
C SER A 11 8.31 -0.70 -9.77
N HIS A 12 7.92 0.54 -10.10
CA HIS A 12 8.82 1.68 -10.11
C HIS A 12 9.25 2.12 -8.70
N LEU A 13 8.35 1.99 -7.71
CA LEU A 13 8.66 2.27 -6.30
C LEU A 13 9.73 1.31 -5.78
N PHE A 14 9.65 0.02 -6.09
CA PHE A 14 10.69 -0.95 -5.72
C PHE A 14 12.00 -0.77 -6.49
N LYS A 15 11.96 -0.20 -7.70
CA LYS A 15 13.16 0.09 -8.51
C LYS A 15 13.91 1.36 -8.06
N SER A 16 13.24 2.28 -7.37
CA SER A 16 13.81 3.58 -7.00
C SER A 16 13.83 3.74 -5.47
N PRO A 17 14.88 3.28 -4.77
CA PRO A 17 14.96 3.34 -3.31
C PRO A 17 14.87 4.78 -2.76
N SER A 18 15.25 5.78 -3.54
CA SER A 18 15.11 7.21 -3.21
C SER A 18 13.65 7.66 -3.13
N GLN A 19 12.76 7.13 -3.98
CA GLN A 19 11.32 7.44 -3.93
C GLN A 19 10.64 6.76 -2.74
N LEU A 20 11.09 5.55 -2.39
CA LEU A 20 10.68 4.89 -1.15
C LEU A 20 11.13 5.69 0.08
N PHE A 21 12.35 6.22 0.09
CA PHE A 21 12.83 7.08 1.16
C PHE A 21 12.02 8.39 1.28
N ALA A 22 11.76 9.06 0.16
CA ALA A 22 10.90 10.25 0.15
C ALA A 22 9.47 9.94 0.62
N ALA A 23 8.94 8.78 0.26
CA ALA A 23 7.66 8.30 0.76
C ALA A 23 7.68 7.98 2.26
N LEU A 24 8.78 7.45 2.78
CA LEU A 24 8.96 7.18 4.21
C LEU A 24 9.14 8.47 5.03
N SER A 25 9.81 9.48 4.48
CA SER A 25 9.98 10.80 5.11
C SER A 25 8.68 11.60 5.16
N ASN A 26 7.74 11.36 4.23
CA ASN A 26 6.43 12.02 4.20
C ASN A 26 5.30 11.04 3.83
N PRO A 27 4.98 10.10 4.74
CA PRO A 27 4.09 8.98 4.44
C PRO A 27 2.66 9.44 4.16
N GLY A 28 2.22 10.54 4.78
CA GLY A 28 0.89 11.10 4.55
C GLY A 28 0.69 11.62 3.12
N LYS A 29 1.67 12.36 2.58
CA LYS A 29 1.58 12.90 1.22
C LYS A 29 1.79 11.81 0.17
N ALA A 30 2.85 11.01 0.34
CA ALA A 30 3.19 9.97 -0.61
C ALA A 30 2.15 8.84 -0.64
N GLY A 31 1.64 8.42 0.52
CA GLY A 31 0.58 7.42 0.60
C GLY A 31 -0.72 7.88 -0.05
N MET A 32 -1.05 9.17 0.07
CA MET A 32 -2.24 9.74 -0.54
C MET A 32 -2.11 9.86 -2.07
N ASP A 33 -0.93 10.24 -2.58
CA ASP A 33 -0.64 10.26 -4.01
C ASP A 33 -0.61 8.86 -4.62
N LEU A 34 -0.03 7.88 -3.90
CA LEU A 34 -0.12 6.46 -4.23
C LEU A 34 -1.57 6.02 -4.33
N TYR A 35 -2.34 6.19 -3.26
CA TYR A 35 -3.75 5.79 -3.23
C TYR A 35 -4.57 6.45 -4.35
N LYS A 36 -4.29 7.72 -4.68
CA LYS A 36 -4.94 8.41 -5.81
C LYS A 36 -4.53 7.81 -7.16
N ALA A 37 -3.28 7.41 -7.32
CA ALA A 37 -2.75 6.79 -8.53
C ALA A 37 -3.25 5.34 -8.76
N LEU A 38 -3.82 4.68 -7.74
CA LEU A 38 -4.38 3.34 -7.86
C LEU A 38 -5.69 3.32 -8.63
N SER A 39 -5.85 2.28 -9.46
CA SER A 39 -7.12 1.93 -10.08
C SER A 39 -8.15 1.49 -9.03
N THR A 40 -9.45 1.57 -9.35
CA THR A 40 -10.56 1.18 -8.46
C THR A 40 -10.41 -0.25 -7.93
N ARG A 41 -9.89 -1.17 -8.76
CA ARG A 41 -9.63 -2.55 -8.36
C ARG A 41 -8.49 -2.66 -7.34
N GLU A 42 -7.41 -1.90 -7.53
CA GLU A 42 -6.27 -1.91 -6.61
C GLU A 42 -6.63 -1.27 -5.27
N LYS A 43 -7.46 -0.21 -5.26
CA LYS A 43 -8.01 0.39 -4.04
C LYS A 43 -8.78 -0.63 -3.21
N GLN A 44 -9.60 -1.47 -3.87
CA GLN A 44 -10.30 -2.57 -3.20
C GLN A 44 -9.31 -3.55 -2.56
N TYR A 45 -8.27 -3.98 -3.29
CA TYR A 45 -7.23 -4.86 -2.73
C TYR A 45 -6.52 -4.26 -1.52
N VAL A 46 -6.14 -2.98 -1.57
CA VAL A 46 -5.51 -2.30 -0.43
C VAL A 46 -6.45 -2.24 0.76
N LEU A 47 -7.74 -1.96 0.54
CA LEU A 47 -8.75 -1.92 1.60
C LEU A 47 -8.95 -3.31 2.24
N PHE A 48 -9.04 -4.37 1.43
CA PHE A 48 -9.13 -5.75 1.92
C PHE A 48 -7.88 -6.16 2.70
N ALA A 49 -6.69 -5.83 2.19
CA ALA A 49 -5.43 -6.12 2.86
C ALA A 49 -5.31 -5.38 4.20
N ALA A 50 -5.71 -4.10 4.25
CA ALA A 50 -5.76 -3.32 5.48
C ALA A 50 -6.73 -3.94 6.51
N GLY A 51 -7.93 -4.35 6.07
CA GLY A 51 -8.91 -5.02 6.93
C GLY A 51 -8.41 -6.36 7.48
N ALA A 52 -7.85 -7.22 6.62
CA ALA A 52 -7.25 -8.49 7.04
C ALA A 52 -6.08 -8.27 8.01
N GLY A 53 -5.22 -7.29 7.73
CA GLY A 53 -4.11 -6.90 8.60
C GLY A 53 -4.58 -6.46 9.99
N LEU A 54 -5.65 -5.67 10.08
CA LEU A 54 -6.25 -5.26 11.35
C LEU A 54 -6.81 -6.44 12.14
N ILE A 55 -7.49 -7.37 11.49
CA ILE A 55 -8.01 -8.59 12.14
C ILE A 55 -6.85 -9.42 12.70
N VAL A 56 -5.81 -9.67 11.90
CA VAL A 56 -4.63 -10.42 12.32
C VAL A 56 -3.91 -9.70 13.47
N TYR A 57 -3.70 -8.39 13.36
CA TYR A 57 -3.06 -7.59 14.41
C TYR A 57 -3.85 -7.63 15.73
N GLY A 58 -5.17 -7.47 15.67
CA GLY A 58 -6.04 -7.58 16.84
C GLY A 58 -5.97 -8.95 17.50
N PHE A 59 -5.92 -10.02 16.69
CA PHE A 59 -5.74 -11.38 17.20
C PHE A 59 -4.37 -11.57 17.87
N VAL A 60 -3.30 -11.05 17.27
CA VAL A 60 -1.93 -11.12 17.83
C VAL A 60 -1.83 -10.36 19.15
N LEU A 61 -2.34 -9.12 19.23
CA LEU A 61 -2.36 -8.33 20.46
C LEU A 61 -3.17 -9.01 21.56
N GLY A 62 -4.33 -9.59 21.22
CA GLY A 62 -5.15 -10.36 22.16
C GLY A 62 -4.43 -11.60 22.69
N LYS A 63 -3.52 -12.19 21.89
CA LYS A 63 -2.67 -13.32 22.31
C LYS A 63 -1.47 -12.90 23.16
N GLN A 64 -0.95 -11.68 22.98
CA GLN A 64 0.19 -11.15 23.74
C GLN A 64 -0.19 -10.59 25.12
N ASN A 65 -1.44 -10.14 25.29
CA ASN A 65 -1.98 -9.65 26.57
C ASN A 65 -2.57 -10.76 27.47
N LYS A 66 -2.26 -12.03 27.20
CA LYS A 66 -2.67 -13.20 27.97
C LYS A 66 -1.44 -14.00 28.40
#